data_AF-A0A2E6JG04-F1
#
_entry.id   AF-A0A2E6JG04-F1
#
_cell.length_a   1.000
_cell.length_b   1.000
_cell.length_c   1.000
_cell.angle_alpha   90.00
_cell.angle_beta   90.00
_cell.angle_gamma   90.00
#
_symmetry.space_group_name_H-M   'P 1'
#
loop_
_entity.id
_entity.type
_entity.pdbx_description
1 polymer ?
#
loop_
_entity_poly.entity_id
_entity_poly.type
_entity_poly.pdbx_seq_one_letter_code
_entity_poly.pdbx_strand_id
1 'polypeptide(L)'
;MGKIKNQDWIVIGTYNGNINAEMAKNILLNNDIPSYIKSDFFGSAYNLNAFDIPTGTVKLYIPEGFKKKALDLLQGIGLQNE
;
A
#
# COMPACT_ATOMS: atom_id res chain seq x y z
N MET A 1 -11.08 30.01 -6.46
CA MET A 1 -10.78 28.61 -6.83
C MET A 1 -9.78 28.06 -5.82
N GLY A 2 -10.22 27.30 -4.82
CA GLY A 2 -9.30 26.71 -3.83
C GLY A 2 -8.38 25.73 -4.55
N LYS A 3 -7.07 25.92 -4.46
CA LYS A 3 -6.09 24.98 -5.01
C LYS A 3 -6.37 23.62 -4.37
N ILE A 4 -6.78 22.64 -5.18
CA ILE A 4 -6.78 21.24 -4.79
C ILE A 4 -5.33 20.98 -4.39
N LYS A 5 -5.06 20.87 -3.09
CA LYS A 5 -3.71 20.50 -2.63
C LYS A 5 -3.44 19.17 -3.30
N ASN A 6 -2.46 19.13 -4.21
CA ASN A 6 -1.86 17.87 -4.65
C ASN A 6 -1.55 17.12 -3.36
N GLN A 7 -2.36 16.12 -3.05
CA GLN A 7 -2.05 15.22 -1.97
C GLN A 7 -0.94 14.35 -2.55
N ASP A 8 0.32 14.68 -2.21
CA ASP A 8 1.44 13.84 -2.58
C ASP A 8 1.23 12.48 -1.94
N TRP A 9 1.10 11.45 -2.78
CA TRP A 9 0.95 10.07 -2.34
C TRP A 9 2.33 9.47 -2.21
N ILE A 10 2.65 9.04 -1.00
CA ILE A 10 3.95 8.46 -0.67
C ILE A 10 3.81 6.97 -0.43
N VAL A 11 4.87 6.22 -0.72
CA VAL A 11 4.96 4.81 -0.34
C VAL A 11 5.44 4.75 1.11
N ILE A 12 4.71 4.00 1.94
CA ILE A 12 5.07 3.80 3.36
C ILE A 12 5.44 2.36 3.70
N GLY A 13 5.20 1.42 2.79
CA GLY A 13 5.48 0.02 3.01
C GLY A 13 5.49 -0.75 1.71
N THR A 14 6.38 -1.73 1.65
CA THR A 14 6.52 -2.65 0.53
C THR A 14 6.35 -4.06 1.07
N TYR A 15 5.44 -4.83 0.48
CA TYR A 15 5.03 -6.13 0.97
C TYR A 15 5.29 -7.20 -0.09
N ASN A 16 5.89 -8.31 0.31
CA ASN A 16 6.03 -9.50 -0.53
C ASN A 16 4.76 -10.33 -0.39
N GLY A 17 3.74 -10.00 -1.20
CA GLY A 17 2.45 -10.69 -1.21
C GLY A 17 1.25 -9.78 -0.97
N ASN A 18 0.14 -10.11 -1.64
CA ASN A 18 -1.09 -9.31 -1.63
C ASN A 18 -1.76 -9.29 -0.25
N ILE A 19 -1.77 -10.42 0.47
CA ILE A 19 -2.48 -10.57 1.75
C ILE A 19 -1.99 -9.56 2.80
N ASN A 20 -0.67 -9.44 3.02
CA ASN A 20 -0.11 -8.52 4.00
C ASN A 20 -0.36 -7.06 3.63
N ALA A 21 -0.29 -6.73 2.34
CA ALA A 21 -0.58 -5.39 1.84
C ALA A 21 -2.06 -5.01 2.00
N GLU A 22 -2.97 -5.93 1.69
CA GLU A 22 -4.42 -5.76 1.90
C GLU A 22 -4.75 -5.57 3.37
N MET A 23 -4.14 -6.34 4.27
CA MET A 23 -4.32 -6.16 5.72
C MET A 23 -3.87 -4.77 6.16
N ALA A 24 -2.67 -4.33 5.76
CA ALA A 24 -2.17 -3.00 6.08
C ALA A 24 -3.09 -1.89 5.53
N LYS A 25 -3.57 -2.03 4.28
CA LYS A 25 -4.55 -1.12 3.67
C LYS A 25 -5.84 -1.06 4.48
N ASN A 26 -6.43 -2.21 4.80
CA ASN A 26 -7.72 -2.29 5.47
C ASN A 26 -7.66 -1.66 6.87
N ILE A 27 -6.56 -1.88 7.58
CA ILE A 27 -6.33 -1.29 8.91
C ILE A 27 -6.22 0.23 8.82
N LEU A 28 -5.55 0.77 7.81
CA LEU A 28 -5.47 2.22 7.57
C LEU A 28 -6.85 2.79 7.21
N LEU A 29 -7.60 2.14 6.32
CA LEU A 29 -8.95 2.55 5.94
C LEU A 29 -9.90 2.56 7.15
N ASN A 30 -9.81 1.56 8.03
CA ASN A 30 -10.60 1.49 9.27
C ASN A 30 -10.27 2.62 10.27
N ASN A 31 -9.15 3.32 10.10
CA ASN A 31 -8.70 4.43 10.96
C ASN A 31 -8.85 5.81 10.28
N ASP A 32 -9.73 5.89 9.27
CA ASP A 32 -9.97 7.09 8.45
C ASP A 32 -8.71 7.59 7.72
N ILE A 33 -7.79 6.67 7.38
CA ILE A 33 -6.59 6.99 6.60
C ILE A 33 -6.80 6.48 5.16
N PRO A 34 -6.91 7.38 4.18
CA PRO A 34 -6.98 7.00 2.77
C PRO A 34 -5.72 6.20 2.42
N SER A 35 -5.88 4.99 1.92
CA SER A 35 -4.75 4.15 1.53
C SER A 35 -5.12 3.29 0.32
N TYR A 36 -4.14 3.04 -0.55
CA TYR A 36 -4.30 2.10 -1.65
C TYR A 36 -3.02 1.29 -1.83
N ILE A 37 -3.15 0.09 -2.35
CA ILE A 37 -2.03 -0.76 -2.72
C ILE A 37 -1.89 -0.79 -4.22
N LYS A 38 -0.66 -0.76 -4.71
CA LYS A 38 -0.33 -0.98 -6.11
C LYS A 38 0.64 -2.15 -6.17
N SER A 39 0.21 -3.23 -6.79
CA SER A 39 1.08 -4.37 -7.09
C SER A 39 1.85 -4.08 -8.37
N ASP A 40 3.15 -4.37 -8.37
CA ASP A 40 3.97 -4.39 -9.60
C ASP A 40 3.69 -5.66 -10.44
N PHE A 41 2.73 -6.50 -10.02
CA PHE A 41 2.24 -7.66 -10.76
C PHE A 41 1.41 -7.24 -11.99
N PHE A 42 2.07 -6.77 -13.04
CA PHE A 42 1.49 -6.58 -14.38
C PHE A 42 1.67 -7.86 -15.24
N GLY A 43 1.33 -9.03 -14.69
CA GLY A 43 1.51 -10.32 -15.38
C GLY A 43 0.41 -10.71 -16.37
N SER A 44 -0.77 -10.05 -16.36
CA SER A 44 -1.98 -10.71 -16.89
C SER A 44 -2.76 -9.96 -17.98
N ALA A 45 -2.22 -8.91 -18.60
CA ALA A 45 -2.86 -8.36 -19.81
C ALA A 45 -2.54 -9.20 -21.08
N TYR A 46 -1.49 -10.02 -21.05
CA TYR A 46 -1.09 -10.87 -22.17
C TYR A 46 -0.54 -12.21 -21.68
N ASN A 47 -1.46 -13.16 -21.45
CA ASN A 47 -1.31 -14.57 -21.85
C ASN A 47 0.02 -15.31 -21.53
N LEU A 48 0.65 -15.10 -20.37
CA LEU A 48 1.82 -15.88 -19.97
C LEU A 48 1.71 -16.34 -18.51
N ASN A 49 1.23 -17.58 -18.33
CA ASN A 49 1.64 -18.54 -17.29
C ASN A 49 2.06 -17.97 -15.92
N ALA A 50 1.21 -17.18 -15.26
CA ALA A 50 1.49 -16.64 -13.94
C ALA A 50 1.13 -17.61 -12.79
N PHE A 51 1.34 -18.91 -13.01
CA PHE A 51 1.08 -19.95 -11.99
C PHE A 51 2.24 -20.12 -10.99
N ASP A 52 3.40 -19.50 -11.23
CA ASP A 52 4.65 -19.86 -10.53
C ASP A 52 5.53 -18.66 -10.12
N ILE A 53 4.98 -17.45 -9.91
CA ILE A 53 5.77 -16.30 -9.44
C ILE A 53 5.27 -15.84 -8.07
N PRO A 54 5.87 -16.33 -6.96
CA PRO A 54 5.54 -15.89 -5.61
C PRO A 54 6.02 -14.46 -5.26
N THR A 55 6.56 -13.68 -6.20
CA THR A 55 7.34 -12.48 -5.92
C THR A 55 6.76 -11.18 -6.49
N GLY A 56 5.44 -11.04 -6.52
CA GLY A 56 4.80 -9.75 -6.80
C GLY A 56 4.95 -8.80 -5.62
N THR A 57 5.84 -7.81 -5.72
CA THR A 57 6.00 -6.79 -4.70
C THR A 57 4.85 -5.79 -4.73
N VAL A 58 4.20 -5.58 -3.58
CA VAL A 58 3.06 -4.69 -3.44
C VAL A 58 3.46 -3.46 -2.63
N LYS A 59 3.26 -2.27 -3.20
CA LYS A 59 3.56 -0.99 -2.54
C LYS A 59 2.28 -0.39 -1.98
N LEU A 60 2.32 0.00 -0.71
CA LEU A 60 1.24 0.68 -0.01
C LEU A 60 1.46 2.18 -0.06
N TYR A 61 0.46 2.89 -0.60
CA TYR A 61 0.46 4.32 -0.79
C TYR A 61 -0.55 4.99 0.14
N ILE A 62 -0.17 6.15 0.67
CA ILE A 62 -1.04 7.02 1.45
C ILE A 62 -0.76 8.49 1.13
N PRO A 63 -1.69 9.41 1.41
CA PRO A 63 -1.41 10.84 1.34
C PRO A 63 -0.38 11.23 2.40
N GLU A 64 0.60 12.05 2.04
CA GLU A 64 1.68 12.49 2.92
C GLU A 64 1.17 13.11 4.23
N GLY A 65 0.03 13.79 4.19
CA GLY A 65 -0.61 14.36 5.38
C GLY A 65 -0.95 13.34 6.47
N PHE A 66 -1.09 12.06 6.11
CA PHE A 66 -1.36 10.96 7.04
C PHE A 66 -0.11 10.11 7.34
N LYS A 67 1.08 10.46 6.80
CA LYS A 67 2.32 9.71 6.98
C LYS A 67 2.58 9.34 8.43
N LYS A 68 2.56 10.34 9.31
CA LYS A 68 2.87 10.17 10.72
C LYS A 68 1.86 9.23 11.41
N LYS A 69 0.57 9.45 11.16
CA LYS A 69 -0.51 8.64 11.75
C LYS A 69 -0.45 7.18 11.25
N ALA A 70 -0.22 7.00 9.95
CA ALA A 70 -0.13 5.68 9.35
C ALA A 70 1.09 4.91 9.84
N LEU A 71 2.27 5.54 9.91
CA LEU A 71 3.47 4.91 10.43
C LEU A 71 3.27 4.48 11.88
N ASP A 72 2.79 5.37 12.74
CA ASP A 72 2.52 5.09 14.16
C ASP A 72 1.59 3.88 14.32
N LEU A 73 0.55 3.83 13.50
CA LEU A 73 -0.44 2.75 13.52
C LEU A 73 0.13 1.42 12.99
N LEU A 74 0.91 1.44 11.91
CA LEU A 74 1.60 0.25 11.38
C LEU A 74 2.68 -0.24 12.37
N GLN A 75 3.31 0.66 13.12
CA GLN A 75 4.28 0.34 14.18
C GLN A 75 3.57 -0.39 15.33
N GLY A 76 2.43 0.13 15.77
CA GLY A 76 1.65 -0.43 16.87
C GLY A 76 1.12 -1.85 16.62
N ILE A 77 0.96 -2.24 15.36
CA ILE A 77 0.46 -3.56 14.94
C ILE A 77 1.54 -4.51 14.41
N GLY A 78 2.81 -4.07 14.36
CA GLY A 78 3.93 -4.89 13.88
C GLY A 78 3.96 -5.17 12.37
N LEU A 79 3.31 -4.32 11.56
CA LEU A 79 3.28 -4.47 10.08
C LEU A 79 4.28 -3.55 9.35
N GLN A 80 5.19 -2.91 10.08
CA GLN A 80 6.34 -2.24 9.48
C GLN A 80 7.32 -3.30 8.98
N ASN A 81 7.43 -3.45 7.66
CA ASN A 81 8.55 -4.17 7.06
C ASN A 81 9.70 -3.17 6.84
N GLU A 82 10.88 -3.56 7.31
CA GLU A 82 12.17 -2.85 7.18
C GLU A 82 12.59 -2.69 5.71
#